data_AF-A0A972REL4-F1
#
_entry.id   AF-A0A972REL4-F1
#
_cell.length_a   1.000
_cell.length_b   1.000
_cell.length_c   1.000
_cell.angle_alpha   90.00
_cell.angle_beta   90.00
_cell.angle_gamma   90.00
#
_symmetry.space_group_name_H-M   'P 1'
#
loop_
_entity.id
_entity.type
_entity.pdbx_description
1 polymer ?
#
loop_
_entity_poly.entity_id
_entity_poly.type
_entity_poly.pdbx_seq_one_letter_code
_entity_poly.pdbx_strand_id
1 'polypeptide(L)'
;MAKGIGKIKIRTPRRYKKGDVIPIKALITHPMETGFRKDKKTGKRIPAYYISDVNVFYGGELITQMQWTIAVSANPFMTFYLKADKDAPLKIVWKDIKGKVFEKTVQIKPQ
;
A
#
# COMPACT_ATOMS: atom_id res chain seq x y z
N MET A 1 -1.83 -10.83 -17.66
CA MET A 1 -1.97 -9.90 -16.52
C MET A 1 -1.65 -10.65 -15.24
N ALA A 2 -0.99 -10.02 -14.26
CA ALA A 2 -0.65 -10.70 -13.01
C ALA A 2 -1.93 -11.22 -12.33
N LYS A 3 -2.01 -12.52 -12.05
CA LYS A 3 -3.11 -13.08 -11.25
C LYS A 3 -3.02 -12.49 -9.82
N GLY A 4 -4.13 -11.99 -9.28
CA GLY A 4 -4.21 -11.52 -7.89
C GLY A 4 -3.86 -10.05 -7.64
N ILE A 5 -3.92 -9.18 -8.66
CA ILE A 5 -3.79 -7.72 -8.47
C ILE A 5 -4.79 -7.24 -7.41
N GLY A 6 -4.30 -6.48 -6.43
CA GLY A 6 -5.09 -5.98 -5.30
C GLY A 6 -5.06 -6.85 -4.05
N LYS A 7 -4.34 -7.99 -4.06
CA LYS A 7 -4.13 -8.78 -2.83
C LYS A 7 -3.25 -7.99 -1.86
N ILE A 8 -3.79 -7.66 -0.68
CA ILE A 8 -3.10 -6.85 0.34
C ILE A 8 -2.75 -7.68 1.57
N LYS A 9 -1.51 -7.52 2.07
CA LYS A 9 -1.05 -8.04 3.37
C LYS A 9 -0.60 -6.85 4.23
N ILE A 10 -1.17 -6.73 5.42
CA ILE A 10 -0.73 -5.79 6.44
C ILE A 10 -0.27 -6.62 7.65
N ARG A 11 0.89 -6.29 8.20
CA ARG A 11 1.45 -6.90 9.40
C ARG A 11 1.75 -5.82 10.43
N THR A 12 1.32 -6.09 11.66
CA THR A 12 1.59 -5.31 12.86
C THR A 12 2.28 -6.22 13.88
N PRO A 13 2.97 -5.68 14.90
CA PRO A 13 3.47 -6.49 15.99
C PRO A 13 2.32 -7.22 16.71
N ARG A 14 2.59 -8.41 17.24
CA ARG A 14 1.55 -9.20 17.95
C ARG A 14 1.13 -8.59 19.29
N ARG A 15 2.04 -7.85 19.93
CA ARG A 15 1.83 -7.20 21.24
C ARG A 15 2.56 -5.86 21.24
N TYR A 16 1.92 -4.85 21.82
CA TYR A 16 2.41 -3.49 22.01
C TYR A 16 1.51 -2.80 23.04
N LYS A 17 2.04 -1.84 23.79
CA LYS A 17 1.30 -1.07 24.81
C LYS A 17 0.80 0.24 24.23
N LYS A 18 -0.16 0.85 24.93
CA LYS A 18 -0.64 2.20 24.59
C LYS A 18 0.52 3.20 24.60
N GLY A 19 0.72 3.88 23.48
CA GLY A 19 1.76 4.89 23.30
C GLY A 19 3.05 4.39 22.65
N ASP A 20 3.22 3.07 22.45
CA ASP A 20 4.37 2.51 21.74
C ASP A 20 4.37 2.96 20.27
N VAL A 21 5.58 3.18 19.73
CA VAL A 21 5.78 3.39 18.29
C VAL A 21 6.03 2.04 17.63
N ILE A 22 5.07 1.59 16.82
CA ILE A 22 5.08 0.26 16.20
C ILE A 22 5.33 0.33 14.69
N PRO A 23 6.07 -0.62 14.11
CA PRO A 23 6.22 -0.73 12.66
C PRO A 23 4.97 -1.35 12.03
N ILE A 24 4.40 -0.67 11.04
CA ILE A 24 3.35 -1.17 10.16
C ILE A 24 3.99 -1.58 8.84
N LYS A 25 3.87 -2.85 8.48
CA LYS A 25 4.40 -3.40 7.22
C LYS A 25 3.25 -3.72 6.28
N ALA A 26 3.22 -3.10 5.11
CA ALA A 26 2.16 -3.29 4.12
C ALA A 26 2.73 -3.74 2.78
N LEU A 27 2.07 -4.71 2.15
CA LEU A 27 2.38 -5.21 0.81
C LEU A 27 1.10 -5.29 -0.01
N ILE A 28 1.14 -4.81 -1.25
CA ILE A 28 0.06 -4.96 -2.22
C ILE A 28 0.58 -5.64 -3.48
N THR A 29 -0.13 -6.65 -3.98
CA THR A 29 0.16 -7.27 -5.28
C THR A 29 -0.26 -6.32 -6.40
N HIS A 30 0.70 -5.72 -7.10
CA HIS A 30 0.48 -4.80 -8.22
C HIS A 30 1.67 -4.84 -9.19
N PRO A 31 1.48 -4.78 -10.53
CA PRO A 31 2.57 -4.93 -11.50
C PRO A 31 3.56 -3.76 -11.51
N MET A 32 3.12 -2.54 -11.18
CA MET A 32 3.94 -1.32 -11.27
C MET A 32 4.66 -1.19 -12.62
N GLU A 33 3.91 -1.35 -13.70
CA GLU A 33 4.46 -1.23 -15.04
C GLU A 33 4.84 0.23 -15.32
N THR A 34 6.09 0.45 -15.75
CA THR A 34 6.66 1.79 -15.84
C THR A 34 6.28 2.53 -17.12
N GLY A 35 5.84 1.81 -18.16
CA GLY A 35 5.64 2.37 -19.49
C GLY A 35 6.83 2.20 -20.44
N PHE A 36 8.00 1.81 -19.92
CA PHE A 36 9.24 1.71 -20.70
C PHE A 36 9.52 0.31 -21.25
N ARG A 37 8.92 -0.72 -20.65
CA ARG A 37 9.10 -2.11 -21.10
C ARG A 37 8.44 -2.32 -22.46
N LYS A 38 9.14 -3.01 -23.36
CA LYS A 38 8.59 -3.46 -24.63
C LYS A 38 8.04 -4.87 -24.52
N ASP A 39 6.92 -5.12 -25.20
CA ASP A 39 6.41 -6.46 -25.41
C ASP A 39 7.31 -7.21 -26.39
N LYS A 40 7.76 -8.41 -26.02
CA LYS A 40 8.75 -9.16 -26.81
C LYS A 40 8.21 -9.66 -28.15
N LYS A 41 6.89 -9.84 -28.28
CA LYS A 41 6.26 -10.38 -29.51
C LYS A 41 5.96 -9.27 -30.51
N THR A 42 5.48 -8.13 -30.01
CA THR A 42 4.99 -7.03 -30.85
C THR A 42 5.98 -5.87 -30.97
N GLY A 43 7.01 -5.80 -30.11
CA GLY A 43 7.98 -4.71 -30.05
C GLY A 43 7.43 -3.39 -29.50
N LYS A 44 6.11 -3.31 -29.22
CA LYS A 44 5.43 -2.10 -28.73
C LYS A 44 5.69 -1.87 -27.25
N ARG A 45 5.66 -0.61 -26.80
CA ARG A 45 5.72 -0.26 -25.37
C ARG A 45 4.45 -0.75 -24.66
N ILE A 46 4.63 -1.26 -23.46
CA ILE A 46 3.54 -1.66 -22.59
C ILE A 46 3.12 -0.41 -21.81
N PRO A 47 1.84 -0.01 -21.84
CA PRO A 47 1.39 1.21 -21.16
C PRO A 47 1.71 1.20 -19.67
N ALA A 48 2.01 2.37 -19.12
CA ALA A 48 2.23 2.53 -17.69
C ALA A 48 1.01 2.03 -16.91
N TYR A 49 1.28 1.35 -15.80
CA TYR A 49 0.26 0.89 -14.88
C TYR A 49 0.84 0.73 -13.47
N TYR A 50 0.76 1.80 -12.69
CA TYR A 50 1.32 1.91 -11.36
C TYR A 50 0.32 2.53 -10.38
N ILE A 51 0.56 2.33 -9.09
CA ILE A 51 -0.17 2.99 -7.99
C ILE A 51 0.36 4.42 -7.88
N SER A 52 -0.53 5.41 -7.92
CA SER A 52 -0.18 6.84 -7.83
C SER A 52 -0.32 7.39 -6.41
N ASP A 53 -1.32 6.94 -5.67
CA ASP A 53 -1.67 7.52 -4.37
C ASP A 53 -1.82 6.44 -3.31
N VAL A 54 -1.24 6.69 -2.14
CA VAL A 54 -1.41 5.85 -0.95
C VAL A 54 -1.77 6.72 0.25
N ASN A 55 -2.96 6.49 0.81
CA ASN A 55 -3.48 7.22 1.96
C ASN A 55 -3.62 6.27 3.15
N VAL A 56 -3.16 6.72 4.31
CA VAL A 56 -3.25 5.96 5.56
C VAL A 56 -4.11 6.73 6.55
N PHE A 57 -5.13 6.08 7.07
CA PHE A 57 -6.05 6.62 8.05
C PHE A 57 -5.96 5.85 9.36
N TYR A 58 -5.96 6.56 10.49
CA TYR A 58 -5.99 5.94 11.82
C TYR A 58 -7.10 6.56 12.67
N GLY A 59 -8.10 5.75 13.03
CA GLY A 59 -9.30 6.24 13.71
C GLY A 59 -10.13 7.21 12.86
N GLY A 60 -10.05 7.10 11.54
CA GLY A 60 -10.75 7.99 10.59
C GLY A 60 -9.96 9.23 10.16
N GLU A 61 -8.90 9.58 10.88
CA GLU A 61 -8.03 10.72 10.55
C GLU A 61 -6.96 10.31 9.52
N LEU A 62 -6.74 11.14 8.50
CA LEU A 62 -5.64 10.95 7.54
C LEU A 62 -4.31 11.29 8.22
N ILE A 63 -3.50 10.26 8.49
CA ILE A 63 -2.23 10.44 9.21
C ILE A 63 -1.02 10.52 8.28
N THR A 64 -1.12 9.98 7.06
CA THR A 64 -0.09 10.16 6.04
C THR A 64 -0.64 9.95 4.64
N GLN A 65 -0.07 10.68 3.69
CA GLN A 65 -0.30 10.54 2.25
C GLN A 65 1.06 10.36 1.56
N MET A 66 1.11 9.47 0.59
CA MET A 66 2.28 9.23 -0.25
C MET A 66 1.88 9.25 -1.71
N GLN A 67 2.70 9.93 -2.51
CA GLN A 67 2.60 9.89 -3.96
C GLN A 67 3.68 8.95 -4.50
N TRP A 68 3.24 7.92 -5.21
CA TRP A 68 4.13 6.95 -5.82
C TRP A 68 4.22 7.20 -7.32
N THR A 69 5.38 6.88 -7.87
CA THR A 69 5.66 7.01 -9.30
C THR A 69 6.15 5.66 -9.85
N ILE A 70 6.50 5.65 -11.14
CA ILE A 70 7.01 4.48 -11.85
C ILE A 70 8.31 3.88 -11.26
N ALA A 71 8.97 4.57 -10.32
CA ALA A 71 10.18 4.08 -9.66
C ALA A 71 9.90 3.04 -8.55
N VAL A 72 8.65 2.89 -8.11
CA VAL A 72 8.28 1.89 -7.11
C VAL A 72 8.20 0.51 -7.74
N SER A 73 8.90 -0.46 -7.14
CA SER A 73 8.99 -1.83 -7.65
C SER A 73 7.65 -2.57 -7.67
N ALA A 74 7.54 -3.56 -8.56
CA ALA A 74 6.41 -4.49 -8.59
C ALA A 74 6.19 -5.16 -7.22
N ASN A 75 4.93 -5.46 -6.92
CA ASN A 75 4.47 -5.87 -5.59
C ASN A 75 4.94 -4.92 -4.48
N PRO A 76 4.52 -3.63 -4.50
CA PRO A 76 5.03 -2.63 -3.58
C PRO A 76 4.93 -3.07 -2.12
N PHE A 77 6.06 -2.91 -1.43
CA PHE A 77 6.19 -3.10 0.00
C PHE A 77 6.56 -1.75 0.64
N MET A 78 5.86 -1.39 1.71
CA MET A 78 6.18 -0.20 2.49
C MET A 78 6.17 -0.52 3.99
N THR A 79 7.02 0.19 4.72
CA THR A 79 7.00 0.20 6.19
C THR A 79 6.91 1.64 6.65
N PHE A 80 6.02 1.90 7.60
CA PHE A 80 5.94 3.17 8.31
C PHE A 80 5.74 2.90 9.81
N TYR A 81 5.95 3.92 10.63
CA TYR A 81 5.79 3.81 12.07
C TYR A 81 4.51 4.53 12.51
N LEU A 82 3.80 3.91 13.44
CA LEU A 82 2.57 4.43 14.01
C LEU A 82 2.71 4.45 15.54
N LYS A 83 2.37 5.58 16.17
CA LYS A 83 2.16 5.61 17.61
C LYS A 83 0.80 4.97 17.94
N ALA A 84 0.80 3.84 18.63
CA ALA A 84 -0.41 3.10 18.98
C ALA A 84 -1.05 3.67 20.24
N ASP A 85 -1.60 4.88 20.15
CA ASP A 85 -2.14 5.64 21.28
C ASP A 85 -3.61 5.36 21.60
N LYS A 86 -4.34 4.67 20.71
CA LYS A 86 -5.77 4.35 20.87
C LYS A 86 -6.18 3.03 20.21
N ASP A 87 -7.27 2.42 20.70
CA ASP A 87 -7.94 1.32 19.99
C ASP A 87 -8.70 1.91 18.80
N ALA A 88 -8.17 1.73 17.59
CA ALA A 88 -8.75 2.31 16.39
C ALA A 88 -8.38 1.54 15.12
N PRO A 89 -9.23 1.60 14.08
CA PRO A 89 -8.92 1.03 12.79
C PRO A 89 -7.79 1.80 12.10
N LEU A 90 -6.83 1.07 11.55
CA LEU A 90 -5.84 1.55 10.60
C LEU A 90 -6.26 1.10 9.20
N LYS A 91 -6.68 2.05 8.37
CA LYS A 91 -7.07 1.81 6.97
C LYS A 91 -5.98 2.33 6.05
N ILE A 92 -5.55 1.51 5.09
CA ILE A 92 -4.66 1.94 4.02
C ILE A 92 -5.40 1.80 2.69
N VAL A 93 -5.34 2.86 1.89
CA VAL A 93 -6.00 2.97 0.58
C VAL A 93 -4.94 3.23 -0.48
N TRP A 94 -4.88 2.39 -1.52
CA TRP A 94 -4.04 2.54 -2.70
C TRP A 94 -4.92 2.85 -3.92
N LYS A 95 -4.55 3.85 -4.70
CA LYS A 95 -5.19 4.19 -5.98
C LYS A 95 -4.18 4.05 -7.12
N ASP A 96 -4.59 3.41 -8.20
CA ASP A 96 -3.79 3.32 -9.42
C ASP A 96 -4.18 4.36 -10.47
N ILE A 97 -3.29 4.56 -11.45
CA ILE A 97 -3.50 5.52 -12.55
C ILE A 97 -4.63 5.13 -13.50
N LYS A 98 -5.21 3.93 -13.37
CA LYS A 98 -6.42 3.51 -14.09
C LYS A 98 -7.69 3.77 -13.28
N GLY A 99 -7.57 4.45 -12.14
CA GLY A 99 -8.67 4.81 -11.26
C GLY A 99 -9.12 3.70 -10.32
N LYS A 100 -8.46 2.53 -10.33
CA LYS A 100 -8.85 1.45 -9.43
C LYS A 100 -8.36 1.73 -8.02
N VAL A 101 -9.22 1.46 -7.05
CA VAL A 101 -8.96 1.64 -5.63
C VAL A 101 -8.88 0.28 -4.96
N PHE A 102 -7.89 0.13 -4.08
CA PHE A 102 -7.70 -1.03 -3.23
C PHE A 102 -7.55 -0.55 -1.80
N GLU A 103 -8.21 -1.23 -0.86
CA GLU A 103 -8.11 -0.84 0.54
C GLU A 103 -8.04 -2.06 1.45
N LYS A 104 -7.43 -1.86 2.62
CA LYS A 104 -7.48 -2.84 3.70
C LYS A 104 -7.44 -2.13 5.03
N THR A 105 -8.28 -2.61 5.94
CA THR A 105 -8.33 -2.16 7.33
C THR A 105 -7.81 -3.26 8.24
N VAL A 106 -7.02 -2.88 9.23
CA VAL A 106 -6.66 -3.72 10.38
C VAL A 106 -6.95 -2.95 11.66
N GLN A 107 -7.28 -3.68 12.73
CA GLN A 107 -7.48 -3.04 14.02
C GLN A 107 -6.15 -2.90 14.77
N ILE A 108 -5.87 -1.71 15.29
CA ILE A 108 -4.78 -1.47 16.23
C ILE A 108 -5.38 -1.50 17.63
N LYS A 109 -4.97 -2.49 18.43
CA LYS A 109 -5.41 -2.72 19.80
C LYS A 109 -4.19 -2.82 20.71
N PRO A 110 -3.78 -1.70 21.34
CA PRO A 110 -2.75 -1.76 22.36
C PRO A 110 -3.22 -2.59 23.55
N GLN A 111 -2.29 -3.30 24.19
CA GLN A 111 -2.53 -4.05 25.43
C GLN A 111 -2.59 -3.12 26.63
#